data_AF-A0A974QNB4-F1
#
_entry.id   AF-A0A974QNB4-F1
#
_cell.length_a   1.000
_cell.length_b   1.000
_cell.length_c   1.000
_cell.angle_alpha   90.00
_cell.angle_beta   90.00
_cell.angle_gamma   90.00
#
_symmetry.space_group_name_H-M   'P 1'
#
loop_
_entity.id
_entity.type
_entity.pdbx_description
1 polymer ?
#
loop_
_entity_poly.entity_id
_entity_poly.type
_entity_poly.pdbx_seq_one_letter_code
_entity_poly.pdbx_strand_id
1 'polypeptide(L)' 'MVKTEFGIKVRMELFKRDMTLKQLSQELGISVPYLSDILRGQRKGKKQRKRIIEILELEEEVDN' A
#
# COMPACT_ATOMS: atom_id res chain seq x y z
N MET A 1 -14.54 -3.26 9.23
CA MET A 1 -13.56 -2.91 8.18
C MET A 1 -12.20 -3.45 8.60
N VAL A 2 -11.72 -4.53 8.00
CA VAL A 2 -10.41 -5.11 8.37
C VAL A 2 -9.31 -4.18 7.89
N LYS A 3 -8.48 -3.68 8.81
CA LYS A 3 -7.31 -2.84 8.53
C LYS A 3 -6.08 -3.65 8.91
N THR A 4 -5.08 -3.68 8.03
CA THR A 4 -3.75 -4.20 8.38
C THR A 4 -2.86 -3.02 8.75
N GLU A 5 -1.86 -3.25 9.60
CA GLU A 5 -0.90 -2.22 9.96
C GLU A 5 -0.22 -1.64 8.71
N PHE A 6 0.22 -2.50 7.79
CA PHE A 6 0.70 -2.10 6.47
C PHE A 6 -0.28 -1.18 5.73
N GLY A 7 -1.56 -1.57 5.68
CA GLY A 7 -2.60 -0.76 5.03
C GLY A 7 -2.85 0.58 5.69
N ILE A 8 -2.61 0.70 7.00
CA ILE A 8 -2.67 1.97 7.74
C ILE A 8 -1.45 2.82 7.40
N LYS A 9 -0.23 2.27 7.50
CA LYS A 9 1.04 2.95 7.16
C LYS A 9 0.98 3.53 5.74
N VAL A 10 0.53 2.74 4.75
CA VAL A 10 0.34 3.19 3.36
C VAL A 10 -0.65 4.36 3.26
N ARG A 11 -1.81 4.28 3.91
CA ARG A 11 -2.83 5.34 3.82
C ARG A 11 -2.40 6.63 4.51
N MET A 12 -1.66 6.52 5.61
CA MET A 12 -1.08 7.68 6.28
C MET A 12 -0.07 8.39 5.38
N GLU A 13 0.80 7.63 4.71
CA GLU A 13 1.80 8.21 3.83
C GLU A 13 1.18 8.85 2.58
N LEU A 14 0.18 8.19 1.98
CA LEU A 14 -0.63 8.78 0.92
C LEU A 14 -1.25 10.12 1.35
N PHE A 15 -1.79 10.19 2.56
CA PHE A 15 -2.36 11.42 3.11
C PHE A 15 -1.32 12.53 3.27
N LYS A 16 -0.12 12.22 3.80
CA LYS A 16 0.96 13.21 3.91
C LYS A 16 1.41 13.77 2.56
N ARG A 17 1.35 12.95 1.50
CA ARG A 17 1.78 13.29 0.14
C ARG A 17 0.66 13.90 -0.73
N ASP A 18 -0.52 14.17 -0.16
CA ASP A 18 -1.74 14.55 -0.91
C ASP A 18 -2.01 13.63 -2.12
N MET A 19 -1.73 12.34 -1.94
CA MET A 19 -1.79 11.32 -2.99
C MET A 19 -3.01 10.42 -2.76
N THR A 20 -3.77 10.17 -3.82
CA THR A 20 -4.94 9.28 -3.77
C THR A 20 -4.55 7.82 -4.00
N LEU A 21 -5.40 6.91 -3.51
CA LEU A 21 -5.27 5.48 -3.79
C LEU A 21 -5.36 5.17 -5.31
N LYS A 22 -6.07 6.03 -6.07
CA LYS A 22 -6.15 5.94 -7.54
C LYS A 22 -4.80 6.23 -8.18
N GLN A 23 -4.13 7.32 -7.79
CA GLN A 23 -2.80 7.66 -8.29
C GLN A 23 -1.79 6.54 -8.00
N LEU A 24 -1.76 6.03 -6.76
CA LEU A 24 -0.86 4.91 -6.42
C LEU A 24 -1.15 3.66 -7.26
N SER A 25 -2.42 3.35 -7.51
CA SER A 25 -2.78 2.22 -8.36
C SER A 25 -2.30 2.39 -9.81
N GLN A 26 -2.34 3.63 -10.33
CA GLN A 26 -1.86 3.96 -11.68
C GLN A 26 -0.34 3.81 -11.77
N GLU A 27 0.41 4.31 -10.79
CA GLU A 27 1.87 4.13 -10.73
C GLU A 27 2.29 2.66 -10.61
N LEU A 28 1.51 1.88 -9.86
CA LEU A 28 1.72 0.43 -9.75
C LEU A 28 1.30 -0.34 -11.00
N GLY A 29 0.51 0.27 -11.89
CA GLY A 29 -0.08 -0.40 -13.06
C GLY A 29 -1.07 -1.50 -12.67
N ILE A 30 -1.85 -1.28 -11.60
CA ILE A 30 -2.85 -2.22 -11.08
C ILE A 30 -4.21 -1.56 -10.85
N SER A 31 -5.26 -2.36 -10.66
CA SER A 31 -6.58 -1.82 -10.35
C SER A 31 -6.68 -1.35 -8.88
N VAL A 32 -7.48 -0.30 -8.64
CA VAL A 32 -7.78 0.19 -7.29
C VAL A 32 -8.37 -0.90 -6.38
N PRO A 33 -9.31 -1.76 -6.83
CA PRO A 33 -9.82 -2.86 -6.01
C PRO A 33 -8.71 -3.83 -5.59
N TYR A 34 -7.81 -4.20 -6.51
CA TYR A 34 -6.70 -5.11 -6.18
C TYR A 34 -5.72 -4.49 -5.19
N LEU A 35 -5.39 -3.21 -5.34
CA LEU A 35 -4.62 -2.47 -4.35
C LEU A 35 -5.32 -2.47 -2.97
N SER A 36 -6.62 -2.21 -2.94
CA SER A 36 -7.42 -2.24 -1.71
C SER A 36 -7.38 -3.61 -1.02
N ASP A 37 -7.47 -4.70 -1.78
CA ASP A 37 -7.39 -6.06 -1.25
C ASP A 37 -6.01 -6.37 -0.64
N ILE A 38 -4.92 -5.86 -1.25
CA ILE A 38 -3.56 -5.96 -0.69
C ILE A 38 -3.46 -5.22 0.65
N LEU A 39 -3.98 -4.00 0.73
CA LEU A 39 -3.95 -3.18 1.94
C LEU A 39 -4.83 -3.74 3.07
N ARG A 40 -5.87 -4.51 2.73
CA ARG A 40 -6.74 -5.21 3.68
C ARG A 40 -6.22 -6.60 4.07
N GLY A 41 -5.08 -7.02 3.53
CA GLY A 41 -4.50 -8.35 3.80
C GLY A 41 -5.25 -9.51 3.13
N GLN A 42 -6.24 -9.23 2.27
CA GLN A 42 -6.99 -10.25 1.54
C GLN A 42 -6.14 -10.90 0.42
N ARG A 43 -5.10 -10.19 -0.03
CA ARG A 43 -4.10 -10.68 -0.98
C ARG A 43 -2.70 -10.47 -0.40
N LYS A 44 -1.87 -11.53 -0.40
CA LYS A 44 -0.47 -11.43 0.06
C LYS A 44 0.32 -10.41 -0.77
N GLY A 45 0.16 -10.44 -2.10
CA GLY A 45 0.68 -9.41 -3.01
C GLY A 45 2.14 -9.04 -2.77
N LYS A 46 3.04 -10.00 -2.48
CA LYS A 46 4.42 -9.73 -2.01
C LYS A 46 5.18 -8.76 -2.92
N LYS A 47 5.12 -8.97 -4.24
CA LYS A 47 5.76 -8.09 -5.23
C LYS A 47 5.20 -6.66 -5.17
N GLN A 48 3.89 -6.53 -5.02
CA GLN A 48 3.19 -5.25 -4.97
C GLN A 48 3.44 -4.53 -3.66
N ARG A 49 3.50 -5.25 -2.53
CA ARG A 49 3.91 -4.68 -1.23
C ARG A 49 5.30 -4.09 -1.29
N LYS A 50 6.27 -4.82 -1.84
CA LYS A 50 7.64 -4.32 -2.05
C LYS A 50 7.65 -3.06 -2.92
N ARG A 51 6.92 -3.05 -4.04
CA ARG A 51 6.80 -1.86 -4.90
C ARG A 51 6.12 -0.69 -4.20
N ILE A 52 5.11 -0.92 -3.36
CA ILE A 52 4.46 0.13 -2.57
C ILE A 52 5.45 0.75 -1.59
N ILE A 53 6.25 -0.09 -0.91
CA ILE A 53 7.30 0.35 0.01
C ILE A 53 8.33 1.20 -0.73
N GLU A 54 8.77 0.77 -1.91
CA GLU A 54 9.73 1.51 -2.74
C GLU A 54 9.17 2.86 -3.21
N ILE A 55 7.92 2.91 -3.70
CA ILE A 55 7.27 4.14 -4.21
C ILE A 55 7.02 5.15 -3.08
N LEU A 56 6.56 4.66 -1.92
CA LEU A 56 6.18 5.49 -0.78
C LEU A 56 7.33 5.67 0.22
N GLU A 57 8.51 5.13 -0.08
CA GLU A 57 9.71 5.18 0.77
C GLU A 57 9.40 4.83 2.23
N LEU A 58 8.58 3.79 2.43
CA LEU A 58 8.18 3.36 3.77
C LEU A 58 9.35 2.65 4.45
N GLU A 59 9.62 2.99 5.70
CA GLU A 59 10.49 2.18 6.55
C GLU A 59 9.74 0.88 6.90
N GLU A 60 10.18 -0.25 6.33
CA GLU A 60 9.76 -1.55 6.83
C GLU A 60 10.45 -1.75 8.17
N GLU A 61 9.72 -1.62 9.28
CA GLU A 61 10.09 -2.33 10.50
C GLU A 61 10.03 -3.81 10.13
N VAL A 62 11.21 -4.35 9.79
CA VAL A 62 11.41 -5.80 9.75
C VAL A 62 11.23 -6.23 11.20
N ASP A 63 10.02 -6.68 11.53
CA ASP A 63 9.80 -7.47 12.74
C ASP A 63 10.80 -8.64 12.68
N ASN A 64 11.89 -8.51 13.43
CA ASN A 64 12.87 -9.57 13.73
C ASN A 64 12.24 -10.62 14.65
#